data_AF-A0A1Q7G5L8-F1
#
_entry.id   AF-A0A1Q7G5L8-F1
#
_cell.length_a   1.000
_cell.length_b   1.000
_cell.length_c   1.000
_cell.angle_alpha   90.00
_cell.angle_beta   90.00
_cell.angle_gamma   90.00
#
_symmetry.space_group_name_H-M   'P 1'
#
loop_
_entity.id
_entity.type
_entity.pdbx_description
1 polymer ?
#
loop_
_entity_poly.entity_id
_entity_poly.type
_entity_poly.pdbx_seq_one_letter_code
_entity_poly.pdbx_strand_id
1 'polypeptide(L)' 'MGSVPTSSYKIDGKKAEDITIRFLQQHYNILGVKKVGMENNVWVVRAAVSAFGEDTKEVSINAKTGKIISWH' A
#
# COMPACT_ATOMS: atom_id res chain seq x y z
N MET A 1 -24.06 5.66 25.13
CA MET A 1 -22.75 6.34 24.99
C MET A 1 -21.68 5.25 25.09
N GLY A 2 -20.94 5.01 24.01
CA GLY A 2 -19.90 3.99 23.92
C GLY A 2 -19.06 4.25 22.67
N SER A 3 -17.76 4.33 22.87
CA SER A 3 -16.74 5.00 22.05
C SER A 3 -16.43 4.38 20.69
N VAL A 4 -16.11 5.20 19.69
CA VAL A 4 -14.92 4.99 18.84
C VAL A 4 -14.45 6.32 18.25
N PRO A 5 -13.15 6.67 18.35
CA PRO A 5 -12.62 7.83 17.67
C PRO A 5 -12.72 7.58 16.16
N THR A 6 -13.35 8.51 15.45
CA THR A 6 -13.30 8.59 14.00
C THR A 6 -11.84 8.67 13.59
N SER A 7 -11.29 7.54 13.14
CA SER A 7 -9.87 7.46 12.89
C SER A 7 -9.49 8.40 11.76
N SER A 8 -8.61 9.34 12.06
CA SER A 8 -8.12 10.39 11.15
C SER A 8 -7.10 9.83 10.15
N TYR A 9 -7.47 8.77 9.45
CA TYR A 9 -6.68 8.26 8.34
C TYR A 9 -6.74 9.29 7.20
N LYS A 10 -5.63 9.98 6.97
CA LYS A 10 -5.52 10.97 5.89
C LYS A 10 -5.53 10.33 4.51
N ILE A 11 -5.21 9.04 4.41
CA ILE A 11 -5.23 8.31 3.14
C ILE A 11 -6.16 7.08 3.24
N ASP A 12 -6.96 6.89 2.19
CA ASP A 12 -7.81 5.72 2.01
C ASP A 12 -7.07 4.60 1.24
N GLY A 13 -7.71 3.45 1.10
CA GLY A 13 -7.12 2.28 0.44
C GLY A 13 -6.79 2.53 -1.04
N LYS A 14 -7.61 3.31 -1.76
CA LYS A 14 -7.33 3.69 -3.15
C LYS A 14 -6.08 4.56 -3.25
N LYS A 15 -5.91 5.49 -2.31
CA LYS A 15 -4.72 6.33 -2.26
C LYS A 15 -3.47 5.51 -1.94
N ALA A 16 -3.57 4.52 -1.06
CA ALA A 16 -2.48 3.60 -0.78
C ALA A 16 -2.11 2.75 -2.01
N GLU A 17 -3.12 2.30 -2.76
CA GLU A 17 -2.94 1.60 -4.04
C GLU A 17 -2.19 2.47 -5.06
N ASP A 18 -2.64 3.70 -5.28
CA ASP A 18 -1.99 4.68 -6.17
C ASP A 18 -0.53 4.93 -5.79
N ILE A 19 -0.25 5.10 -4.49
CA ILE A 19 1.11 5.29 -3.98
C ILE A 19 1.98 4.07 -4.30
N THR A 20 1.43 2.87 -4.08
CA THR A 20 2.14 1.60 -4.32
C THR A 20 2.49 1.42 -5.79
N ILE A 21 1.53 1.64 -6.70
CA ILE A 21 1.75 1.54 -8.14
C ILE A 21 2.82 2.53 -8.58
N ARG A 22 2.70 3.80 -8.15
CA ARG A 22 3.66 4.86 -8.50
C ARG A 22 5.07 4.63 -7.99
N PHE A 23 5.20 3.93 -6.87
CA PHE A 23 6.49 3.55 -6.32
C PHE A 23 7.10 2.37 -7.05
N LEU A 24 6.36 1.26 -7.16
CA LEU A 24 6.86 0.03 -7.75
C LEU A 24 7.14 0.15 -9.25
N GLN A 25 6.39 1.00 -9.99
CA GLN A 25 6.62 1.22 -11.43
C GLN A 25 7.99 1.84 -11.75
N GLN A 26 8.69 2.41 -10.74
CA GLN A 26 10.04 2.95 -10.92
C GLN A 26 11.10 1.84 -10.97
N HIS A 27 10.77 0.64 -10.51
CA HIS A 27 11.69 -0.48 -10.35
C HIS A 27 11.26 -1.73 -11.13
N TYR A 28 9.96 -1.90 -11.36
CA TYR A 28 9.36 -3.09 -11.96
C TYR A 28 8.26 -2.71 -12.96
N ASN A 29 7.91 -3.66 -13.83
CA ASN A 29 6.67 -3.60 -14.57
C ASN A 29 5.50 -4.06 -13.68
N ILE A 30 4.42 -3.30 -13.59
CA ILE A 30 3.27 -3.63 -12.73
C ILE A 30 2.29 -4.53 -13.50
N LEU A 31 2.01 -5.71 -12.96
CA LEU A 31 1.01 -6.62 -13.52
C LEU A 31 -0.38 -6.40 -12.91
N GLY A 32 -0.43 -5.92 -11.66
CA GLY A 32 -1.67 -5.51 -11.02
C GLY A 32 -1.63 -5.63 -9.49
N VAL A 33 -2.55 -4.95 -8.82
CA VAL A 33 -2.69 -5.01 -7.36
C VAL A 33 -3.51 -6.23 -6.97
N LYS A 34 -2.98 -7.04 -6.05
CA LYS A 34 -3.60 -8.29 -5.58
C LYS A 34 -4.39 -8.10 -4.30
N LYS A 35 -3.89 -7.25 -3.38
CA LYS A 35 -4.53 -7.02 -2.09
C LYS A 35 -4.20 -5.63 -1.55
N VAL A 36 -5.21 -4.99 -0.94
CA VAL A 36 -5.06 -3.78 -0.14
C VAL A 36 -5.64 -4.07 1.23
N GLY A 37 -4.81 -3.98 2.27
CA GLY A 37 -5.20 -4.26 3.65
C GLY A 37 -4.73 -3.16 4.58
N MET A 38 -5.37 -3.05 5.75
CA MET A 38 -4.97 -2.08 6.76
C MET A 38 -4.70 -2.78 8.09
N GLU A 39 -3.51 -2.53 8.64
CA GLU A 39 -3.02 -3.14 9.88
C GLU A 39 -2.35 -2.05 10.73
N ASN A 40 -2.84 -1.81 11.96
CA ASN A 40 -2.20 -0.90 12.93
C ASN A 40 -1.82 0.50 12.38
N ASN A 41 -2.72 1.16 11.63
CA ASN A 41 -2.48 2.44 10.97
C ASN A 41 -1.46 2.41 9.81
N VAL A 42 -1.21 1.22 9.27
CA VAL A 42 -0.37 1.00 8.09
C VAL A 42 -1.23 0.36 7.01
N TRP A 43 -1.23 0.95 5.83
CA TRP A 43 -1.74 0.30 4.64
C TRP A 43 -0.69 -0.68 4.13
N VAL A 44 -1.07 -1.92 3.95
CA VAL A 44 -0.25 -2.99 3.39
C VAL A 44 -0.84 -3.33 2.03
N VAL A 45 -0.08 -3.05 0.97
CA VAL A 45 -0.53 -3.26 -0.42
C VAL A 45 0.37 -4.30 -1.07
N ARG A 46 -0.23 -5.34 -1.65
CA ARG A 46 0.47 -6.36 -2.42
C ARG A 46 0.19 -6.19 -3.90
N ALA A 47 1.23 -6.05 -4.70
CA ALA A 47 1.14 -5.95 -6.14
C ALA A 47 1.99 -7.03 -6.81
N ALA A 48 1.43 -7.65 -7.86
CA ALA A 48 2.21 -8.49 -8.75
C ALA A 48 3.01 -7.60 -9.70
N VAL A 49 4.29 -7.90 -9.83
CA VAL A 49 5.25 -7.15 -10.62
C VAL A 49 6.14 -8.09 -11.43
N SER A 50 6.81 -7.55 -12.43
CA SER A 50 7.80 -8.29 -13.22
C SER A 50 9.05 -7.44 -13.46
N ALA A 51 10.22 -8.01 -13.15
CA ALA A 51 11.53 -7.49 -13.59
C ALA A 51 12.30 -8.54 -14.40
N PHE A 52 12.36 -9.78 -13.92
CA PHE A 52 12.97 -10.93 -14.61
C PHE A 52 12.12 -12.21 -14.50
N GLY A 53 10.84 -12.05 -14.14
CA GLY A 53 9.90 -13.09 -13.75
C GLY A 53 8.77 -12.49 -12.93
N GLU A 54 7.67 -13.22 -12.75
CA GLU A 54 6.55 -12.77 -11.90
C GLU A 54 6.95 -12.87 -10.42
N ASP A 55 6.83 -11.75 -9.71
CA ASP A 55 7.05 -11.65 -8.27
C ASP A 55 5.90 -10.86 -7.63
N THR A 56 5.71 -11.00 -6.33
CA THR A 56 4.75 -10.20 -5.56
C THR A 56 5.49 -9.32 -4.58
N LYS A 57 5.32 -8.00 -4.73
CA LYS A 57 5.87 -7.01 -3.82
C LYS A 57 4.83 -6.52 -2.84
N GLU A 58 5.24 -6.43 -1.58
CA GLU A 58 4.44 -5.85 -0.51
C GLU A 58 5.00 -4.48 -0.15
N VAL A 59 4.15 -3.47 -0.09
CA VAL A 59 4.50 -2.09 0.28
C VAL A 59 3.69 -1.68 1.50
N SER A 60 4.40 -1.25 2.54
CA SER A 60 3.82 -0.74 3.78
C SER A 60 3.82 0.78 3.76
N ILE A 61 2.66 1.40 3.98
CA ILE A 61 2.44 2.84 3.87
C ILE A 61 1.79 3.36 5.15
N ASN A 62 2.36 4.42 5.72
CA ASN A 62 1.78 5.06 6.89
C ASN A 62 0.42 5.71 6.56
N ALA A 63 -0.67 5.26 7.17
CA ALA A 63 -2.03 5.69 6.83
C ALA A 63 -2.35 7.15 7.20
N LYS A 64 -1.51 7.79 8.01
CA LYS A 64 -1.65 9.22 8.35
C LYS A 64 -0.88 10.13 7.41
N THR A 65 0.19 9.66 6.77
CA THR A 65 1.10 10.53 6.01
C THR A 65 1.25 10.15 4.54
N GLY A 66 0.87 8.93 4.16
CA GLY A 66 1.12 8.39 2.83
C GLY A 66 2.60 8.08 2.55
N LYS A 67 3.47 8.15 3.57
CA LYS A 67 4.88 7.78 3.42
C LYS A 67 5.04 6.26 3.39
N ILE A 68 5.86 5.78 2.47
CA ILE A 68 6.28 4.38 2.43
C ILE A 68 7.21 4.13 3.64
N ILE A 69 6.89 3.09 4.41
CA ILE A 69 7.63 2.66 5.59
C ILE A 69 8.66 1.60 5.18
N SER A 70 8.23 0.62 4.37
CA SER A 70 9.05 -0.50 3.93
C SER A 70 8.46 -1.15 2.69
N TRP A 71 9.27 -1.92 1.97
CA TRP A 71 8.82 -2.78 0.87
C TRP A 71 9.75 -3.99 0.72
N HIS A 72 9.23 -5.12 0.24
CA HIS A 72 9.99 -6.34 -0.05
C HIS A 72 9.34 -7.18 -1.14
#